data_AF-A0A177J7X2-F1
#
_entry.id   AF-A0A177J7X2-F1
#
_cell.length_a   1.000
_cell.length_b   1.000
_cell.length_c   1.000
_cell.angle_alpha   90.00
_cell.angle_beta   90.00
_cell.angle_gamma   90.00
#
_symmetry.space_group_name_H-M   'P 1'
#
loop_
_entity.id
_entity.type
_entity.pdbx_description
1 polymer ?
#
loop_
_entity_poly.entity_id
_entity_poly.type
_entity_poly.pdbx_seq_one_letter_code
_entity_poly.pdbx_strand_id
1 'polypeptide(L)'
;MTAKVEAGSRKRASNPARGSKPGERRGGRKKGTPNKITQTFKQAIETAFENVGGAKYLEQMAVLQPVAFMGLIGKVLPTQIEHSNPDGSMKQPTTIQIVAAKVTDDDGDD
;
A
#
# COMPACT_ATOMS: atom_id res chain seq x y z
N MET A 1 56.37 -47.68 -15.50
CA MET A 1 55.44 -47.26 -14.43
C MET A 1 54.24 -46.57 -15.08
N THR A 2 53.22 -47.34 -15.45
CA THR A 2 52.04 -46.85 -16.17
C THR A 2 50.86 -46.80 -15.21
N ALA A 3 50.41 -45.60 -14.85
CA ALA A 3 49.26 -45.38 -13.98
C ALA A 3 47.96 -45.70 -14.74
N LYS A 4 47.18 -46.65 -14.20
CA LYS A 4 45.81 -46.93 -14.64
C LYS A 4 44.86 -46.08 -13.79
N VAL A 5 44.38 -44.96 -14.33
CA VAL A 5 43.32 -44.17 -13.71
C VAL A 5 42.00 -44.81 -14.08
N GLU A 6 41.37 -45.46 -13.10
CA GLU A 6 40.05 -46.05 -13.22
C GLU A 6 38.99 -44.94 -13.09
N ALA A 7 38.28 -44.65 -14.17
CA ALA A 7 37.23 -43.64 -14.21
C ALA A 7 35.96 -44.18 -13.52
N GLY A 8 35.90 -44.03 -12.19
CA GLY A 8 34.68 -44.24 -11.41
C GLY A 8 33.60 -43.22 -11.79
N SER A 9 32.61 -43.66 -12.57
CA SER A 9 31.39 -42.92 -12.92
C SER A 9 30.62 -42.54 -11.64
N ARG A 10 30.79 -41.30 -11.16
CA ARG A 10 29.93 -40.71 -10.13
C ARG A 10 28.57 -40.33 -10.74
N LYS A 11 27.64 -41.30 -10.78
CA LYS A 11 26.22 -41.02 -11.06
C LYS A 11 25.69 -40.09 -9.96
N ARG A 12 25.50 -38.80 -10.27
CA ARG A 12 24.75 -37.89 -9.41
C ARG A 12 23.28 -38.29 -9.47
N ALA A 13 22.75 -38.88 -8.41
CA ALA A 13 21.33 -39.12 -8.29
C ALA A 13 20.59 -37.76 -8.27
N SER A 14 19.81 -37.48 -9.31
CA SER A 14 18.86 -36.38 -9.30
C SER A 14 17.69 -36.77 -8.38
N ASN A 15 17.58 -36.14 -7.22
CA ASN A 15 16.47 -36.37 -6.31
C ASN A 15 15.16 -35.80 -6.92
N PRO A 16 14.17 -36.64 -7.29
CA PRO A 16 12.98 -36.19 -8.02
C PRO A 16 11.92 -35.49 -7.14
N ALA A 17 12.19 -35.30 -5.85
CA ALA A 17 11.22 -34.78 -4.88
C ALA A 17 11.25 -33.25 -4.66
N ARG A 18 11.81 -32.45 -5.58
CA ARG A 18 11.94 -30.98 -5.41
C ARG A 18 10.78 -30.16 -6.00
N GLY A 19 9.65 -30.78 -6.33
CA GLY A 19 8.47 -30.08 -6.83
C GLY A 19 7.17 -30.66 -6.27
N SER A 20 6.15 -29.82 -6.12
CA SER A 20 4.78 -30.28 -5.89
C SER A 20 4.32 -31.13 -7.07
N LYS A 21 3.45 -32.12 -6.81
CA LYS A 21 2.93 -33.02 -7.84
C LYS A 21 2.29 -32.20 -8.98
N PRO A 22 2.44 -32.62 -10.24
CA PRO A 22 1.77 -31.97 -11.36
C PRO A 22 0.26 -31.86 -11.08
N GLY A 23 -0.29 -30.65 -11.08
CA GLY A 23 -1.70 -30.37 -10.76
C GLY A 23 -1.94 -29.77 -9.37
N GLU A 24 -1.06 -29.99 -8.40
CA GLU A 24 -1.12 -29.35 -7.08
C GLU A 24 -0.28 -28.07 -7.10
N ARG A 25 -0.86 -26.97 -7.60
CA ARG A 25 -0.27 -25.62 -7.41
C ARG A 25 -0.42 -25.25 -5.93
N ARG A 26 0.49 -25.72 -5.07
CA ARG A 26 0.52 -25.36 -3.64
C ARG A 26 0.91 -23.89 -3.48
N GLY A 27 -0.07 -23.01 -3.66
CA GLY A 27 -0.08 -21.67 -3.08
C GLY A 27 0.93 -20.71 -3.68
N GLY A 28 0.60 -20.13 -4.84
CA GLY A 28 1.05 -18.77 -5.11
C GLY A 28 0.48 -17.82 -4.05
N ARG A 29 1.13 -16.67 -3.86
CA ARG A 29 0.63 -15.62 -2.96
C ARG A 29 -0.84 -15.29 -3.29
N LYS A 30 -1.71 -15.21 -2.27
CA LYS A 30 -3.12 -14.82 -2.47
C LYS A 30 -3.19 -13.49 -3.24
N LYS A 31 -4.00 -13.45 -4.30
CA LYS A 31 -4.24 -12.25 -5.12
C LYS A 31 -4.64 -11.10 -4.18
N GLY A 32 -3.99 -9.94 -4.32
CA GLY A 32 -4.23 -8.76 -3.50
C GLY A 32 -3.41 -8.66 -2.21
N THR A 33 -2.56 -9.64 -1.88
CA THR A 33 -1.69 -9.53 -0.69
C THR A 33 -0.62 -8.44 -0.94
N PRO A 34 -0.57 -7.35 -0.14
CA PRO A 34 0.34 -6.22 -0.36
C PRO A 34 1.81 -6.62 -0.25
N ASN A 35 2.70 -6.13 -1.12
CA ASN A 35 4.13 -6.48 -1.05
C ASN A 35 4.71 -6.17 0.34
N LYS A 36 5.48 -7.10 0.92
CA LYS A 36 6.06 -6.94 2.26
C LYS A 36 6.87 -5.64 2.34
N ILE A 37 7.67 -5.34 1.32
CA ILE A 37 8.47 -4.11 1.22
C ILE A 37 7.57 -2.87 1.22
N THR A 38 6.48 -2.88 0.45
CA THR A 38 5.53 -1.75 0.43
C THR A 38 4.78 -1.60 1.74
N GLN A 39 4.50 -2.70 2.44
CA GLN A 39 3.82 -2.69 3.73
C GLN A 39 4.73 -2.11 4.81
N THR A 40 5.97 -2.59 4.91
CA THR A 40 6.95 -2.07 5.88
C THR A 40 7.25 -0.60 5.65
N PHE A 41 7.29 -0.17 4.39
CA PHE A 41 7.49 1.23 4.05
C PHE A 41 6.30 2.11 4.44
N LYS A 42 5.05 1.66 4.19
CA LYS A 42 3.84 2.38 4.65
C LYS A 42 3.84 2.54 6.17
N GLN A 43 4.12 1.47 6.90
CA GLN A 43 4.21 1.50 8.36
C GLN A 43 5.30 2.46 8.85
N ALA A 44 6.47 2.46 8.23
CA ALA A 44 7.54 3.38 8.60
C ALA A 44 7.15 4.86 8.39
N ILE A 45 6.41 5.16 7.31
CA ILE A 45 5.86 6.50 7.06
C ILE A 45 4.81 6.87 8.12
N GLU A 46 3.88 5.97 8.44
CA GLU A 46 2.85 6.20 9.46
C GLU A 46 3.49 6.50 10.83
N THR A 47 4.45 5.67 11.26
CA THR A 47 5.16 5.90 12.52
C THR A 47 5.97 7.21 12.50
N ALA A 48 6.65 7.53 11.40
CA ALA A 48 7.37 8.80 11.28
C ALA A 48 6.41 10.00 11.37
N PHE A 49 5.24 9.89 10.74
CA PHE A 49 4.20 10.92 10.77
C PHE A 49 3.64 11.14 12.19
N GLU A 50 3.37 10.07 12.93
CA GLU A 50 2.96 10.16 14.33
C GLU A 50 4.02 10.82 15.20
N ASN A 51 5.30 10.44 15.02
CA ASN A 51 6.42 10.97 15.79
C ASN A 51 6.65 12.48 15.58
N VAL A 52 6.39 13.01 14.38
CA VAL A 52 6.53 14.45 14.11
C VAL A 52 5.32 15.28 14.56
N GLY A 53 4.28 14.64 15.10
CA GLY A 53 3.09 15.31 15.65
C GLY A 53 1.81 15.14 14.83
N GLY A 54 1.83 14.27 13.81
CA GLY A 54 0.64 13.87 13.06
C GLY A 54 -0.13 15.05 12.45
N ALA A 55 -1.41 15.19 12.82
CA ALA A 55 -2.27 16.25 12.30
C ALA A 55 -1.73 17.66 12.58
N LYS A 56 -1.14 17.91 13.75
CA LYS A 56 -0.54 19.22 14.09
C LYS A 56 0.63 19.57 13.18
N TYR A 57 1.40 18.57 12.75
CA TYR A 57 2.46 18.79 11.76
C TYR A 57 1.88 19.25 10.42
N LEU A 58 0.74 18.70 9.99
CA LEU A 58 0.06 19.16 8.77
C LEU A 58 -0.50 20.58 8.89
N GLU A 59 -1.04 20.95 10.05
CA GLU A 59 -1.47 22.34 10.33
C GLU A 59 -0.29 23.32 10.22
N GLN A 60 0.87 22.95 10.77
CA GLN A 60 2.09 23.75 10.63
C GLN A 60 2.58 23.82 9.18
N MET A 61 2.54 22.71 8.44
CA MET A 61 2.93 22.67 7.03
C MET A 61 1.96 23.45 6.14
N ALA A 62 0.69 23.59 6.51
CA ALA A 62 -0.27 24.43 5.80
C ALA A 62 0.16 25.91 5.78
N VAL A 63 0.79 26.38 6.87
CA VAL A 63 1.30 27.75 6.98
C VAL A 63 2.71 27.87 6.38
N LEU A 64 3.61 26.94 6.71
CA LEU A 64 5.02 27.02 6.32
C LEU A 64 5.25 26.67 4.84
N GLN A 65 4.47 25.74 4.30
CA GLN A 65 4.61 25.22 2.94
C GLN A 65 3.22 25.00 2.30
N PRO A 66 2.46 26.08 2.04
CA PRO A 66 1.07 26.01 1.57
C PRO A 66 0.94 25.27 0.23
N VAL A 67 1.90 25.42 -0.68
CA VAL A 67 1.89 24.74 -2.00
C VAL A 67 1.92 23.22 -1.85
N ALA A 68 2.77 22.70 -0.95
CA ALA A 68 2.86 21.26 -0.70
C ALA A 68 1.58 20.73 -0.06
N PHE A 69 0.99 21.49 0.87
CA PHE A 69 -0.27 21.14 1.54
C PHE A 69 -1.45 21.11 0.56
N MET A 70 -1.60 22.12 -0.31
CA MET A 70 -2.62 22.14 -1.37
C MET A 70 -2.49 20.96 -2.35
N GLY A 71 -1.26 20.58 -2.68
CA GLY A 71 -0.99 19.40 -3.52
C GLY A 71 -1.38 18.07 -2.86
N LEU A 72 -1.28 17.97 -1.53
CA LEU A 72 -1.77 16.81 -0.77
C LEU A 72 -3.29 16.76 -0.75
N ILE A 73 -3.97 17.90 -0.54
CA ILE A 73 -5.45 17.97 -0.57
C ILE A 73 -5.99 17.42 -1.89
N GLY A 74 -5.43 17.84 -3.02
CA GLY A 74 -5.86 17.34 -4.34
C GLY A 74 -5.63 15.84 -4.58
N LYS A 75 -4.72 15.20 -3.83
CA LYS A 75 -4.43 13.75 -3.93
C LYS A 75 -5.25 12.91 -2.95
N VAL A 76 -5.57 13.47 -1.78
CA VAL A 76 -6.36 12.79 -0.74
C VAL A 76 -7.85 12.90 -1.02
N LEU A 77 -8.30 14.03 -1.58
CA LEU A 77 -9.67 14.16 -2.03
C LEU A 77 -9.90 13.21 -3.22
N PRO A 78 -10.94 12.35 -3.18
CA PRO A 78 -11.27 11.47 -4.28
C PRO A 78 -11.73 12.32 -5.48
N THR A 79 -10.86 12.47 -6.48
CA THR A 79 -11.14 13.22 -7.71
C THR A 79 -11.83 12.38 -8.78
N GLN A 80 -11.94 11.07 -8.55
CA GLN A 80 -12.54 10.12 -9.49
C GLN A 80 -13.72 9.43 -8.83
N ILE A 81 -14.93 9.93 -9.12
CA ILE A 81 -16.17 9.18 -8.89
C ILE A 81 -16.17 8.06 -9.94
N GLU A 82 -15.67 6.88 -9.59
CA GLU A 82 -15.88 5.69 -10.41
C GLU A 82 -17.39 5.41 -10.48
N HIS A 83 -18.02 5.76 -11.60
CA HIS A 83 -19.42 5.46 -11.88
C HIS A 83 -19.69 3.96 -12.11
N SER A 84 -18.69 3.10 -11.95
CA SER A 84 -18.81 1.67 -12.20
C SER A 84 -18.11 0.88 -11.11
N ASN A 85 -18.81 -0.09 -10.53
CA ASN A 85 -18.17 -1.15 -9.76
C ASN A 85 -17.26 -1.99 -10.68
N PRO A 86 -16.30 -2.76 -10.14
CA PRO A 86 -15.54 -3.76 -10.90
C PRO A 86 -16.42 -4.82 -11.61
N ASP A 87 -17.72 -4.84 -11.29
CA ASP A 87 -18.77 -5.73 -11.77
C ASP A 87 -19.78 -5.03 -12.72
N GLY A 88 -19.54 -3.78 -13.11
CA GLY A 88 -20.37 -3.08 -14.12
C GLY A 88 -21.74 -2.58 -13.65
N SER A 89 -22.15 -2.85 -12.40
CA SER A 89 -23.40 -2.34 -11.83
C SER A 89 -23.30 -0.86 -11.42
N MET A 90 -24.37 -0.09 -11.69
CA MET A 90 -24.49 1.31 -11.23
C MET A 90 -24.54 1.36 -9.70
N LYS A 91 -23.66 2.16 -9.08
CA LYS A 91 -23.67 2.38 -7.63
C LYS A 91 -24.92 3.16 -7.22
N GLN A 92 -25.46 2.83 -6.04
CA GLN A 92 -26.52 3.58 -5.36
C GLN A 92 -26.14 5.06 -5.23
N PRO A 93 -27.12 5.99 -5.17
CA PRO A 93 -26.84 7.42 -5.08
C PRO A 93 -25.92 7.70 -3.90
N THR A 94 -24.77 8.33 -4.18
CA THR A 94 -23.80 8.72 -3.16
C THR A 94 -24.29 9.99 -2.49
N THR A 95 -24.77 9.88 -1.25
CA THR A 95 -25.19 11.03 -0.44
C THR A 95 -23.97 11.69 0.21
N ILE A 96 -23.61 12.89 -0.25
CA ILE A 96 -22.58 13.73 0.38
C ILE A 96 -23.29 14.61 1.42
N GLN A 97 -22.94 14.47 2.70
CA GLN A 97 -23.36 15.41 3.74
C GLN A 97 -22.29 16.48 3.91
N ILE A 98 -22.60 17.71 3.49
CA ILE A 98 -21.77 18.88 3.77
C ILE A 98 -22.25 19.45 5.09
N VAL A 99 -21.47 19.27 6.16
CA VAL A 99 -21.73 19.92 7.45
C VAL A 99 -21.04 21.28 7.42
N ALA A 100 -21.83 22.36 7.42
CA ALA A 100 -21.30 23.70 7.63
C ALA A 100 -20.73 23.78 9.06
N ALA A 101 -19.44 24.11 9.19
CA ALA A 101 -18.89 24.52 10.47
C ALA A 101 -19.65 25.77 10.92
N LYS A 102 -20.21 25.75 12.14
CA LYS A 102 -20.77 26.97 12.73
C LYS A 102 -19.63 27.99 12.86
N VAL A 103 -19.73 29.08 12.14
CA VAL A 103 -18.98 30.30 12.48
C VAL A 103 -19.67 30.82 13.74
N THR A 104 -19.00 30.66 14.87
CA THR A 104 -19.29 31.47 16.05
C THR A 104 -18.67 32.82 15.78
N ASP A 105 -19.48 33.75 15.30
CA ASP A 105 -19.16 35.17 15.38
C ASP A 105 -19.15 35.50 16.88
N ASP A 106 -17.94 35.58 17.43
CA ASP A 106 -17.68 36.14 18.74
C ASP A 106 -17.77 37.67 18.59
N ASP A 107 -19.01 38.17 18.47
CA ASP A 107 -19.33 39.59 18.55
C ASP A 107 -19.23 40.00 20.02
N GLY A 108 -17.99 40.15 20.49
CA GLY A 108 -17.68 40.98 21.64
C GLY A 108 -17.80 42.45 21.24
N ASP A 109 -18.95 43.05 21.53
CA ASP A 109 -19.14 44.50 21.58
C ASP A 109 -19.54 44.89 23.02
N ASP A 110 -18.65 45.66 23.66
CA ASP A 110 -18.72 46.46 24.92
C ASP A 110 -19.54 45.95 26.13
#